data_AF-A9NHL5-F1
#
_entry.id   AF-A9NHL5-F1
#
_cell.length_a   1.000
_cell.length_b   1.000
_cell.length_c   1.000
_cell.angle_alpha   90.00
_cell.angle_beta   90.00
_cell.angle_gamma   90.00
#
_symmetry.space_group_name_H-M   'P 1'
#
loop_
_entity.id
_entity.type
_entity.pdbx_description
1 polymer ?
#
loop_
_entity_poly.entity_id
_entity_poly.type
_entity_poly.pdbx_seq_one_letter_code
_entity_poly.pdbx_strand_id
1 'polypeptide(L)'
;MDDLDKILAYFHELINDKVRAYEAQEAMTHYKIEYPTVKDLIKTLDLDIVDSGWFGIPGMCGGFAYKLLYKNDKYILKTSNWSRVNAGSEQDHDITAEGIIQISGYGMGIKK
;
A
#
# COMPACT_ATOMS: atom_id res chain seq x y z
N MET A 1 -11.40 -15.79 -6.90
CA MET A 1 -11.01 -14.52 -6.26
C MET A 1 -10.73 -13.55 -7.38
N ASP A 2 -11.41 -12.40 -7.36
CA ASP A 2 -11.24 -11.36 -8.38
C ASP A 2 -9.82 -10.77 -8.34
N ASP A 3 -9.37 -10.14 -9.42
CA ASP A 3 -8.03 -9.56 -9.46
C ASP A 3 -7.89 -8.38 -8.49
N LEU A 4 -8.96 -7.61 -8.26
CA LEU A 4 -8.96 -6.55 -7.25
C LEU A 4 -8.86 -7.11 -5.83
N ASP A 5 -9.50 -8.25 -5.55
CA ASP A 5 -9.39 -8.92 -4.25
C ASP A 5 -7.95 -9.39 -3.97
N LYS A 6 -7.26 -9.93 -4.99
CA LYS A 6 -5.84 -10.32 -4.89
C LYS A 6 -4.94 -9.12 -4.62
N ILE A 7 -5.13 -8.05 -5.41
CA ILE A 7 -4.38 -6.81 -5.24
C ILE A 7 -4.58 -6.26 -3.83
N LEU A 8 -5.82 -6.29 -3.32
CA LEU A 8 -6.12 -5.81 -1.99
C LEU A 8 -5.46 -6.67 -0.89
N ALA A 9 -5.51 -7.99 -1.03
CA ALA A 9 -4.85 -8.90 -0.10
C ALA A 9 -3.33 -8.64 -0.04
N TYR A 10 -2.68 -8.49 -1.19
CA TYR A 10 -1.25 -8.15 -1.26
C TYR A 10 -0.95 -6.76 -0.68
N PHE A 11 -1.84 -5.79 -0.85
CA PHE A 11 -1.66 -4.48 -0.24
C PHE A 11 -1.72 -4.56 1.29
N HIS A 12 -2.66 -5.32 1.84
CA HIS A 12 -2.74 -5.54 3.30
C HIS A 12 -1.53 -6.29 3.83
N GLU A 13 -1.03 -7.28 3.09
CA GLU A 13 0.21 -7.98 3.41
C GLU A 13 1.41 -7.01 3.46
N LEU A 14 1.55 -6.15 2.45
CA LEU A 14 2.61 -5.13 2.41
C LEU A 14 2.51 -4.18 3.60
N ILE A 15 1.31 -3.70 3.93
CA ILE A 15 1.10 -2.86 5.10
C ILE A 15 1.59 -3.60 6.35
N ASN A 16 1.11 -4.83 6.57
CA ASN A 16 1.49 -5.63 7.73
C ASN A 16 3.00 -5.92 7.81
N ASP A 17 3.69 -6.13 6.67
CA ASP A 17 5.15 -6.29 6.65
C ASP A 17 5.88 -5.02 7.11
N LYS A 18 5.33 -3.82 6.83
CA LYS A 18 5.93 -2.55 7.26
C LYS A 18 5.52 -2.14 8.67
N VAL A 19 4.34 -2.55 9.13
CA VAL A 19 3.86 -2.38 10.51
C VAL A 19 4.53 -3.43 11.42
N ARG A 20 5.86 -3.43 11.49
CA ARG A 20 6.64 -4.36 12.35
C ARG A 20 6.89 -3.85 13.76
N ALA A 21 6.42 -2.64 14.10
CA ALA A 21 6.39 -2.20 15.49
C ALA A 21 5.14 -2.78 16.17
N TYR A 22 5.34 -3.57 17.23
CA TYR A 22 4.28 -4.13 18.08
C TYR A 22 3.22 -3.08 18.43
N GLU A 23 3.65 -1.85 18.71
CA GLU A 23 2.81 -0.70 19.03
C GLU A 23 1.84 -0.32 17.91
N ALA A 24 2.24 -0.45 16.65
CA ALA A 24 1.41 -0.06 15.52
C ALA A 24 0.34 -1.11 15.21
N GLN A 25 0.61 -2.40 15.40
CA GLN A 25 -0.40 -3.46 15.25
C GLN A 25 -1.43 -3.43 16.39
N GLU A 26 -0.98 -3.21 17.62
CA GLU A 26 -1.89 -2.97 18.75
C GLU A 26 -2.71 -1.70 18.54
N ALA A 27 -2.10 -0.61 18.07
CA ALA A 27 -2.81 0.64 17.80
C ALA A 27 -3.87 0.47 16.69
N MET A 28 -3.56 -0.23 15.61
CA MET A 28 -4.53 -0.56 14.56
C MET A 28 -5.76 -1.29 15.14
N THR A 29 -5.53 -2.24 16.04
CA THR A 29 -6.60 -3.00 16.72
C THR A 29 -7.37 -2.13 17.72
N HIS A 30 -6.65 -1.38 18.55
CA HIS A 30 -7.19 -0.55 19.62
C HIS A 30 -8.07 0.58 19.06
N TYR A 31 -7.59 1.26 18.03
CA TYR A 31 -8.30 2.34 17.35
C TYR A 31 -9.28 1.83 16.28
N LYS A 32 -9.38 0.52 16.07
CA LYS A 32 -10.26 -0.13 15.07
C LYS A 32 -10.08 0.47 13.68
N ILE A 33 -8.84 0.66 13.27
CA ILE A 33 -8.54 1.18 11.93
C ILE A 33 -8.83 0.07 10.91
N GLU A 34 -9.73 0.36 9.98
CA GLU A 34 -10.03 -0.53 8.87
C GLU A 34 -9.02 -0.31 7.73
N TYR A 35 -8.52 -1.40 7.16
CA TYR A 35 -7.69 -1.34 5.97
C TYR A 35 -8.49 -0.85 4.76
N PRO A 36 -7.83 -0.28 3.74
CA PRO A 36 -8.49 0.08 2.48
C PRO A 36 -9.29 -1.09 1.92
N THR A 37 -10.46 -0.83 1.36
CA THR A 37 -11.33 -1.84 0.75
C THR A 37 -11.25 -1.79 -0.78
N VAL A 38 -11.81 -2.79 -1.48
CA VAL A 38 -11.94 -2.75 -2.94
C VAL A 38 -12.68 -1.48 -3.40
N LYS A 39 -13.71 -1.05 -2.65
CA LYS A 39 -14.43 0.19 -2.94
C LYS A 39 -13.52 1.41 -2.88
N ASP A 40 -12.58 1.44 -1.93
CA ASP A 40 -11.61 2.54 -1.83
C ASP A 40 -10.60 2.49 -2.98
N LEU A 41 -10.16 1.29 -3.40
CA LEU A 41 -9.34 1.17 -4.60
C LEU A 41 -10.06 1.68 -5.85
N ILE A 42 -11.33 1.31 -6.06
CA ILE A 42 -12.14 1.77 -7.19
C ILE A 42 -12.26 3.29 -7.19
N LYS A 43 -12.49 3.93 -6.03
CA LYS A 43 -12.54 5.39 -5.93
C LYS A 43 -11.26 6.06 -6.45
N THR A 44 -10.09 5.40 -6.30
CA THR A 44 -8.83 5.97 -6.76
C THR A 44 -8.61 5.89 -8.27
N LEU A 45 -9.42 5.10 -9.01
CA LEU A 45 -9.38 5.09 -10.48
C LEU A 45 -9.84 6.43 -11.07
N ASP A 46 -10.78 7.10 -10.39
CA ASP A 46 -11.36 8.37 -10.83
C ASP A 46 -10.52 9.60 -10.43
N LEU A 47 -9.41 9.39 -9.71
CA LEU A 47 -8.49 10.45 -9.31
C LEU A 47 -7.41 10.67 -10.37
N ASP A 48 -6.97 11.91 -10.57
CA ASP A 48 -5.81 12.23 -11.42
C ASP A 48 -4.50 11.74 -10.79
N ILE A 49 -3.39 11.64 -11.55
CA ILE A 49 -2.13 11.06 -11.01
C ILE A 49 -1.60 11.82 -9.79
N VAL A 50 -1.89 13.13 -9.72
CA VAL A 50 -1.55 13.98 -8.58
C VAL A 50 -2.41 13.70 -7.34
N ASP A 51 -3.59 13.10 -7.53
CA ASP A 51 -4.54 12.79 -6.47
C ASP A 51 -4.47 11.28 -6.17
N SER A 52 -3.99 10.94 -4.97
CA SER A 52 -3.90 9.56 -4.50
C SER A 52 -4.69 9.37 -3.21
N GLY A 53 -5.14 8.15 -2.96
CA GLY A 53 -5.65 7.78 -1.65
C GLY A 53 -4.51 7.77 -0.62
N TRP A 54 -4.83 8.11 0.63
CA TRP A 54 -3.88 8.03 1.74
C TRP A 54 -4.41 7.14 2.86
N PHE A 55 -3.55 6.27 3.38
CA PHE A 55 -3.83 5.42 4.52
C PHE A 55 -2.78 5.66 5.61
N GLY A 56 -3.17 6.35 6.68
CA GLY A 56 -2.31 6.60 7.84
C GLY A 56 -2.23 5.38 8.75
N ILE A 57 -1.05 5.10 9.30
CA ILE A 57 -0.85 3.96 10.20
C ILE A 57 -0.54 4.51 11.59
N PRO A 58 -1.40 4.31 12.60
CA PRO A 58 -1.11 4.70 13.97
C PRO A 58 0.21 4.10 14.46
N GLY A 59 1.00 4.88 15.19
CA GLY A 59 2.32 4.45 15.68
C GLY A 59 3.45 4.52 14.63
N MET A 60 3.13 4.47 13.33
CA MET A 60 4.00 4.99 12.29
C MET A 60 3.70 6.49 12.15
N CYS A 61 4.67 7.38 12.35
CA CYS A 61 4.48 8.79 11.97
C CYS A 61 4.46 8.92 10.44
N GLY A 62 3.48 8.30 9.77
CA GLY A 62 3.50 7.99 8.35
C GLY A 62 2.33 7.09 7.91
N GLY A 63 2.47 6.52 6.72
CA GLY A 63 1.38 5.77 6.07
C GLY A 63 1.72 5.36 4.65
N PHE A 64 0.68 5.06 3.88
CA PHE A 64 0.76 4.65 2.48
C PHE A 64 -0.06 5.60 1.61
N ALA A 65 0.58 6.19 0.60
CA ALA A 65 -0.13 6.73 -0.55
C ALA A 65 -0.44 5.57 -1.49
N TYR A 66 -1.62 5.52 -2.08
CA TYR A 66 -1.99 4.47 -3.01
C TYR A 66 -2.89 4.97 -4.13
N LYS A 67 -2.74 4.37 -5.31
CA LYS A 67 -3.56 4.65 -6.47
C LYS A 67 -3.73 3.41 -7.34
N LEU A 68 -4.98 3.05 -7.60
CA LEU A 68 -5.32 2.01 -8.56
C LEU A 68 -5.32 2.59 -9.98
N LEU A 69 -4.63 1.92 -10.88
CA LEU A 69 -4.59 2.22 -12.31
C LEU A 69 -5.16 1.04 -13.09
N TYR A 70 -5.79 1.31 -14.22
CA TYR A 70 -6.14 0.29 -15.21
C TYR A 70 -5.35 0.57 -16.50
N LYS A 71 -4.42 -0.33 -16.86
CA LYS A 71 -3.53 -0.18 -18.01
C LYS A 71 -3.27 -1.53 -18.65
N ASN A 72 -3.32 -1.58 -19.99
CA ASN A 72 -3.09 -2.81 -20.77
C ASN A 72 -3.96 -3.98 -20.27
N ASP A 73 -5.26 -3.71 -20.06
CA ASP A 73 -6.27 -4.65 -19.56
C ASP A 73 -5.97 -5.26 -18.17
N LYS A 74 -5.09 -4.61 -17.39
CA LYS A 74 -4.72 -5.05 -16.04
C LYS A 74 -4.85 -3.94 -15.01
N TYR A 75 -5.25 -4.33 -13.80
CA TYR A 75 -5.18 -3.46 -12.63
C TYR A 75 -3.77 -3.45 -12.04
N ILE A 76 -3.29 -2.25 -11.71
CA ILE A 76 -2.01 -2.02 -11.05
C ILE A 76 -2.25 -1.04 -9.90
N LEU A 77 -2.06 -1.49 -8.67
CA LEU A 77 -2.07 -0.62 -7.51
C LEU A 77 -0.65 -0.10 -7.28
N LYS A 78 -0.43 1.18 -7.56
CA LYS A 78 0.80 1.88 -7.18
C LYS A 78 0.69 2.30 -5.74
N THR A 79 1.69 2.01 -4.93
CA THR A 79 1.70 2.39 -3.53
C THR A 79 3.09 2.80 -3.05
N SER A 80 3.15 3.85 -2.26
CA SER A 80 4.38 4.42 -1.71
C SER A 80 4.20 4.52 -0.21
N ASN A 81 5.12 3.92 0.55
CA ASN A 81 5.12 4.08 2.00
C ASN A 81 6.00 5.26 2.41
N TRP A 82 5.58 5.97 3.46
CA TRP A 82 6.31 7.10 4.00
C TRP A 82 6.32 7.04 5.53
N SER A 83 7.44 7.44 6.14
CA SER A 83 7.59 7.55 7.58
C SER A 83 8.47 8.76 7.93
N ARG A 84 7.96 9.65 8.78
CA ARG A 84 8.61 10.88 9.24
C ARG A 84 9.83 10.61 10.13
N VAL A 85 9.82 9.51 10.90
CA VAL A 85 10.86 9.24 11.92
C VAL A 85 12.15 8.70 11.33
N ASN A 86 12.10 8.04 10.16
CA ASN A 86 13.27 7.45 9.51
C ASN A 86 13.67 8.12 8.20
N ALA A 87 13.33 9.41 7.99
CA ALA A 87 13.64 10.13 6.75
C ALA A 87 13.33 9.31 5.48
N GLY A 88 12.12 8.74 5.42
CA GLY A 88 11.65 8.07 4.22
C GLY A 88 12.24 6.69 3.99
N SER A 89 11.60 5.65 4.52
CA SER A 89 11.59 4.35 3.84
C SER A 89 10.71 4.48 2.58
N GLU A 90 11.07 5.38 1.67
CA GLU A 90 10.37 5.72 0.42
C GLU A 90 10.48 4.54 -0.55
N GLN A 91 9.72 3.49 -0.29
CA GLN A 91 9.65 2.34 -1.18
C GLN A 91 8.37 2.45 -2.00
N ASP A 92 8.53 2.58 -3.31
CA ASP A 92 7.43 2.46 -4.24
C ASP A 92 7.22 1.00 -4.61
N HIS A 93 5.96 0.59 -4.71
CA HIS A 93 5.58 -0.75 -5.11
C HIS A 93 4.48 -0.70 -6.17
N ASP A 94 4.58 -1.60 -7.13
CA ASP A 94 3.49 -1.96 -8.02
C ASP A 94 2.92 -3.30 -7.54
N ILE A 95 1.62 -3.32 -7.27
CA ILE A 95 0.88 -4.51 -6.84
C ILE A 95 -0.09 -4.89 -7.96
N THR A 96 0.04 -6.11 -8.44
CA THR A 96 -0.86 -6.70 -9.44
C THR A 96 -1.45 -8.01 -8.91
N ALA A 97 -2.33 -8.64 -9.69
CA ALA A 97 -2.88 -9.95 -9.33
C ALA A 97 -1.81 -11.05 -9.30
N GLU A 98 -0.65 -10.82 -9.91
CA GLU A 98 0.50 -11.73 -9.93
C GLU A 98 1.45 -11.55 -8.73
N GLY A 99 1.35 -10.44 -7.98
CA GLY A 99 2.14 -10.21 -6.78
C GLY A 99 2.56 -8.76 -6.55
N ILE A 100 3.57 -8.58 -5.69
CA ILE A 100 4.13 -7.29 -5.26
C ILE A 100 5.52 -7.13 -5.88
N ILE A 101 5.76 -5.99 -6.54
CA ILE A 101 7.06 -5.63 -7.09
C ILE A 101 7.49 -4.29 -6.49
N GLN A 102 8.61 -4.27 -5.78
CA GLN A 102 9.23 -3.03 -5.33
C GLN A 102 9.94 -2.34 -6.51
N ILE A 103 9.58 -1.09 -6.77
CA ILE A 103 10.06 -0.28 -7.90
C ILE A 103 11.22 0.64 -7.49
N SER A 104 11.25 1.06 -6.22
CA SER A 104 12.28 1.98 -5.69
C SER A 104 12.52 1.77 -4.19
N GLY A 105 13.56 2.41 -3.65
CA GLY A 105 13.88 2.41 -2.21
C GLY A 105 14.91 1.36 -1.78
N TYR A 106 15.27 1.36 -0.50
CA TYR A 106 16.27 0.44 0.07
C TYR A 106 15.80 -1.02 0.03
N GLY A 107 16.74 -1.97 -0.06
CA GLY A 107 16.42 -3.41 -0.04
C GLY A 107 15.88 -3.98 -1.35
N MET A 108 15.95 -3.22 -2.46
CA MET A 108 15.60 -3.64 -3.81
C MET A 108 16.56 -4.73 -4.33
N GLY A 109 16.46 -5.92 -3.76
CA GLY A 109 17.08 -7.12 -4.29
C GLY A 109 16.19 -7.66 -5.40
N ILE A 110 16.71 -7.69 -6.63
CA ILE A 110 16.07 -8.42 -7.73
C ILE A 110 16.02 -9.89 -7.31
N LYS A 111 14.89 -10.33 -6.75
CA LYS A 111 14.61 -11.76 -6.64
C LYS A 111 14.19 -12.23 -8.04
N LYS A 112 15.17 -12.83 -8.74
CA LYS A 112 14.91 -13.69 -9.90
C LYS A 112 14.15 -14.93 -9.47
#